data_AF-A0A8T5NTI6-F1
#
_entry.id   AF-A0A8T5NTI6-F1
#
_cell.length_a   1.000
_cell.length_b   1.000
_cell.length_c   1.000
_cell.angle_alpha   90.00
_cell.angle_beta   90.00
_cell.angle_gamma   90.00
#
_symmetry.space_group_name_H-M   'P 1'
#
loop_
_entity.id
_entity.type
_entity.pdbx_description
1 polymer ?
#
loop_
_entity_poly.entity_id
_entity_poly.type
_entity_poly.pdbx_seq_one_letter_code
_entity_poly.pdbx_strand_id
1 'polypeptide(L)' 'MPTTIQISKETKELLNSFGTKEDTYEEIIKRMYKLAVKEQLKEFLMSSENTMTIEEAKKEHSKRWSK' A
#
# COMPACT_ATOMS: atom_id res chain seq x y z
N MET A 1 15.51 -15.83 -14.46
CA MET A 1 14.90 -16.49 -15.64
C MET A 1 13.77 -15.59 -16.08
N PRO A 2 13.72 -15.11 -17.34
CA PRO A 2 12.66 -14.21 -17.78
C PRO A 2 11.33 -14.97 -17.84
N THR A 3 10.26 -14.32 -17.38
CA THR A 3 8.89 -14.85 -17.42
C THR A 3 8.03 -13.92 -18.27
N THR A 4 7.15 -14.49 -19.09
CA THR A 4 6.25 -13.70 -19.93
C THR A 4 5.01 -13.31 -19.13
N ILE A 5 4.71 -12.01 -19.10
CA ILE A 5 3.47 -11.48 -18.53
C ILE A 5 2.67 -10.89 -19.69
N GLN A 6 1.40 -11.30 -19.81
CA GLN A 6 0.49 -10.71 -20.78
C GLN A 6 -0.24 -9.52 -20.15
N ILE A 7 -0.20 -8.39 -20.83
CA ILE A 7 -0.88 -7.15 -20.43
C ILE A 7 -1.57 -6.52 -21.64
N SER A 8 -2.55 -5.66 -21.40
CA SER A 8 -3.19 -4.90 -22.49
C SER A 8 -2.22 -3.87 -23.09
N LYS A 9 -2.52 -3.39 -24.30
CA LYS A 9 -1.75 -2.31 -24.94
C LYS A 9 -1.77 -1.03 -24.09
N GLU A 10 -2.92 -0.71 -23.53
CA GLU A 10 -3.11 0.44 -22.64
C GLU A 10 -2.22 0.34 -21.40
N THR A 11 -2.19 -0.82 -20.73
CA THR A 11 -1.30 -1.02 -19.57
C THR A 11 0.16 -0.89 -19.95
N LYS A 12 0.55 -1.36 -21.14
CA LYS A 12 1.92 -1.21 -21.65
C LYS A 12 2.28 0.27 -21.87
N GLU A 13 1.35 1.07 -22.39
CA GLU A 13 1.54 2.52 -22.58
C GLU A 13 1.66 3.25 -21.24
N LEU A 14 0.86 2.87 -20.24
CA LEU A 14 0.97 3.39 -18.88
C LEU A 14 2.31 3.01 -18.22
N LEU A 15 2.80 1.79 -18.42
CA LEU A 15 4.12 1.41 -17.92
C LEU A 15 5.23 2.22 -18.59
N ASN A 16 5.11 2.50 -19.89
CA ASN A 16 6.06 3.35 -20.60
C ASN A 16 6.09 4.79 -20.08
N SER A 17 4.97 5.35 -19.64
CA SER A 17 4.93 6.71 -19.09
C SER A 17 5.54 6.81 -17.69
N PHE A 18 5.65 5.69 -16.97
CA PHE A 18 6.25 5.62 -15.64
C PHE A 18 7.79 5.57 -15.64
N GLY A 19 8.41 5.23 -16.77
CA GLY A 19 9.86 5.13 -16.92
C GLY A 19 10.48 6.28 -17.72
N THR A 20 11.80 6.36 -17.68
CA THR A 20 12.61 7.16 -18.61
C THR A 20 13.10 6.28 -19.77
N LYS A 21 13.70 6.86 -20.82
CA LYS A 21 14.21 6.11 -21.98
C LYS A 21 15.26 5.04 -21.62
N GLU A 22 15.88 5.16 -20.45
CA GLU A 22 16.95 4.27 -19.98
C GLU A 22 16.42 3.16 -19.06
N ASP A 23 15.20 3.30 -18.53
CA ASP A 23 14.61 2.30 -17.64
C ASP A 23 14.07 1.09 -18.41
N THR A 24 14.34 -0.10 -17.90
CA THR A 24 13.73 -1.35 -18.36
C THR A 24 12.36 -1.58 -17.71
N TYR A 25 11.48 -2.35 -18.35
CA TYR A 25 10.20 -2.74 -17.75
C TYR A 25 10.36 -3.44 -16.40
N GLU A 26 11.42 -4.24 -16.23
CA GLU A 26 11.75 -4.92 -14.96
C GLU A 26 12.00 -3.91 -13.83
N GLU A 27 12.73 -2.83 -14.11
CA GLU A 27 13.03 -1.77 -13.15
C GLU A 27 11.79 -0.97 -12.78
N ILE A 28 10.95 -0.66 -13.77
CA ILE A 28 9.67 0.04 -13.58
C ILE A 28 8.76 -0.80 -12.68
N ILE A 29 8.58 -2.09 -12.98
CA ILE A 29 7.73 -3.00 -12.20
C ILE A 29 8.25 -3.12 -10.76
N LYS A 30 9.56 -3.27 -10.56
CA LYS A 30 10.16 -3.31 -9.21
C LYS A 30 9.96 -2.00 -8.44
N ARG A 31 10.01 -0.85 -9.11
CA ARG A 31 9.76 0.46 -8.49
C ARG A 31 8.30 0.59 -8.07
N MET A 32 7.37 0.20 -8.94
CA MET A 32 5.94 0.16 -8.62
C MET A 32 5.64 -0.75 -7.43
N TYR A 33 6.24 -1.94 -7.39
CA TYR A 33 6.11 -2.86 -6.26
C TYR A 33 6.56 -2.21 -4.94
N LYS A 34 7.74 -1.56 -4.93
CA LYS A 34 8.23 -0.86 -3.72
C LYS A 34 7.29 0.27 -3.27
N LEU A 35 6.67 1.00 -4.20
CA LEU A 35 5.70 2.04 -3.88
C LEU A 35 4.40 1.45 -3.32
N ALA A 36 3.89 0.39 -3.94
CA ALA A 36 2.69 -0.31 -3.48
C ALA A 36 2.88 -0.86 -2.06
N VAL A 37 4.03 -1.47 -1.75
CA VAL A 37 4.35 -1.94 -0.39
C VAL A 37 4.35 -0.79 0.63
N LYS A 38 4.90 0.37 0.27
CA LYS A 38 4.91 1.54 1.15
C LYS A 38 3.50 2.07 1.39
N GLU A 39 2.68 2.16 0.35
CA GLU A 39 1.30 2.65 0.49
C GLU A 39 0.45 1.65 1.26
N GLN A 40 0.59 0.34 1.00
CA GLN A 40 -0.09 -0.70 1.78
C GLN A 40 0.28 -0.64 3.26
N LEU A 41 1.56 -0.46 3.58
CA LEU A 41 2.01 -0.31 4.96
C LEU A 41 1.43 0.95 5.61
N LYS A 42 1.37 2.06 4.87
CA LYS A 42 0.79 3.32 5.33
C LYS A 42 -0.71 3.18 5.57
N GLU A 43 -1.46 2.57 4.66
CA GLU A 43 -2.88 2.26 4.85
C GLU A 43 -3.10 1.39 6.08
N PHE A 44 -2.28 0.35 6.26
CA PHE A 44 -2.35 -0.52 7.43
C PHE A 44 -2.08 0.25 8.74
N LEU A 45 -1.03 1.07 8.78
CA LEU A 45 -0.62 1.80 10.00
C LEU A 45 -1.52 3.00 10.31
N MET A 46 -2.06 3.65 9.28
CA MET A 46 -2.88 4.87 9.39
C MET A 46 -4.37 4.57 9.31
N SER A 47 -4.77 3.31 9.20
CA SER A 47 -6.17 2.92 9.26
C SER A 47 -6.74 3.28 10.63
N SER A 48 -7.77 4.10 10.63
CA SER A 48 -8.59 4.35 11.83
C SER A 48 -9.59 3.21 12.09
N GLU A 49 -9.59 2.16 11.26
CA GLU A 49 -10.39 0.95 11.47
C GLU A 49 -9.98 0.28 12.78
N ASN A 50 -10.95 -0.03 13.64
CA ASN A 50 -10.73 -0.53 15.00
C ASN A 50 -9.92 0.40 15.93
N THR A 51 -9.84 1.69 15.63
CA THR A 51 -9.34 2.68 16.59
C THR A 51 -10.46 3.16 17.52
N MET A 52 -10.11 3.51 18.75
CA MET A 52 -10.99 4.19 19.69
C MET A 52 -10.30 5.45 20.20
N THR A 53 -11.08 6.47 20.51
CA THR A 53 -10.55 7.68 21.13
C THR A 53 -10.07 7.40 22.55
N ILE A 54 -9.15 8.23 23.06
CA ILE A 54 -8.64 8.09 24.43
C ILE A 54 -9.79 8.20 25.46
N GLU A 55 -10.79 9.03 25.20
CA GLU A 55 -11.94 9.20 26.10
C GLU A 55 -12.85 7.96 26.09
N GLU A 56 -13.06 7.33 24.93
CA GLU A 56 -13.77 6.04 24.84
C GLU A 56 -13.00 4.94 25.54
N ALA A 57 -11.67 4.89 25.38
CA ALA A 57 -10.81 3.92 26.05
C ALA A 57 -10.87 4.06 27.58
N LYS A 58 -10.83 5.29 28.11
CA LYS A 58 -10.99 5.56 29.56
C LYS A 58 -12.35 5.08 30.07
N LYS A 59 -13.41 5.29 29.30
CA LYS A 59 -14.78 4.89 29.64
C LYS A 59 -14.97 3.36 29.59
N GLU A 60 -14.41 2.69 28.59
CA GLU A 60 -14.38 1.23 28.50
C GLU A 60 -13.59 0.62 29.66
N HIS A 61 -12.41 1.17 29.96
CA HIS A 61 -11.56 0.73 31.06
C HIS A 61 -12.28 0.86 32.41
N SER A 62 -12.91 2.01 32.69
CA SER A 62 -13.64 2.22 33.95
C SER A 62 -14.86 1.31 34.08
N LYS A 63 -15.57 1.00 32.99
CA LYS A 63 -16.67 0.01 32.98
C LYS A 63 -16.20 -1.41 33.25
N ARG A 64 -15.07 -1.80 32.65
CA ARG A 64 -14.57 -3.18 32.72
C ARG A 64 -13.82 -3.48 34.01
N TRP A 65 -13.17 -2.48 34.58
CA TRP A 65 -12.35 -2.59 35.79
C TRP A 65 -12.90 -1.78 36.96
N SER A 66 -14.20 -1.49 36.97
CA SER A 66 -14.87 -0.98 38.17
C SER A 66 -14.80 -2.04 39.26
N LYS A 67 -13.82 -1.92 40.15
CA LYS A 67 -13.97 -2.33 41.55
C LYS A 67 -14.76 -1.26 42.28
#